data_AF-A0A495KGH9-F1
#
_entry.id   AF-A0A495KGH9-F1
#
_cell.length_a   1.000
_cell.length_b   1.000
_cell.length_c   1.000
_cell.angle_alpha   90.00
_cell.angle_beta   90.00
_cell.angle_gamma   90.00
#
_symmetry.space_group_name_H-M   'P 1'
#
loop_
_entity.id
_entity.type
_entity.pdbx_description
1 polymer ?
#
loop_
_entity_poly.entity_id
_entity_poly.type
_entity_poly.pdbx_seq_one_letter_code
_entity_poly.pdbx_strand_id
1 'polypeptide(L)'
;MSTTKENATAVATVKADISAQVLAKIDAFQKSGELTLPKDYNAENALKSAYIILSDPKNNILAKCDKSSVAEALLKMVVYGVSPIKKQCYFIPYGEKVECSISYAGNIAIAKRYGKLKNIKANAIFKGDVFEFEVDSVTGRRKVIKHTQTLDSIGTNDIVGAYAVYELIDGTIDVEVMNINQIKMAWGQGGSRGASPAHKNFADQMACKTVINRACKLLISSSDDSVLYDPLEDEKVIDVTAENVAHEVKTEANKEPLNFESAEDTNYEEVQTSSSSTTDEAPVATAEINFEEQPTEAGF
;
A
#
# COMPACT_ATOMS: atom_id res chain seq x y z
N MET A 1 23.37 -43.92 35.62
CA MET A 1 23.27 -42.45 35.47
C MET A 1 23.84 -42.05 34.11
N SER A 2 23.02 -42.02 33.06
CA SER A 2 23.43 -41.45 31.76
C SER A 2 22.21 -41.25 30.86
N THR A 3 21.37 -40.26 31.17
CA THR A 3 20.28 -39.80 30.30
C THR A 3 19.77 -38.44 30.78
N THR A 4 20.55 -37.36 30.63
CA THR A 4 20.00 -35.99 30.85
C THR A 4 20.71 -34.87 30.07
N LYS A 5 21.66 -35.15 29.17
CA LYS A 5 22.41 -34.08 28.49
C LYS A 5 22.11 -33.85 27.01
N GLU A 6 21.23 -34.62 26.37
CA GLU A 6 20.95 -34.45 24.93
C GLU A 6 19.68 -33.65 24.60
N ASN A 7 18.80 -33.39 25.56
CA ASN A 7 17.52 -32.70 25.28
C ASN A 7 17.55 -31.16 25.43
N ALA A 8 18.67 -30.56 25.79
CA ALA A 8 18.79 -29.10 25.94
C ALA A 8 19.20 -28.37 24.66
N THR A 9 19.76 -29.09 23.67
CA THR A 9 20.29 -28.49 22.44
C THR A 9 19.30 -28.52 21.26
N ALA A 10 18.18 -29.25 21.40
CA ALA A 10 17.16 -29.39 20.34
C ALA A 10 15.98 -28.39 20.46
N VAL A 11 15.96 -27.54 21.49
CA VAL A 11 14.92 -26.50 21.68
C VAL A 11 15.43 -25.11 21.27
N ALA A 12 16.72 -24.96 20.96
CA ALA A 12 17.33 -23.68 20.57
C ALA A 12 17.19 -23.33 19.08
N THR A 13 16.61 -24.23 18.27
CA THR A 13 16.52 -24.10 16.80
C THR A 13 15.08 -23.89 16.29
N VAL A 14 14.15 -23.51 17.16
CA VAL A 14 12.73 -23.30 16.81
C VAL A 14 12.36 -21.82 16.90
N LYS A 15 12.01 -21.24 15.73
CA LYS A 15 11.62 -19.85 15.42
C LYS A 15 12.78 -18.95 14.99
N ALA A 16 13.11 -19.02 13.70
CA ALA A 16 13.60 -17.83 13.01
C ALA A 16 12.63 -16.66 13.34
N ASP A 17 13.17 -15.57 13.89
CA ASP A 17 12.44 -14.34 14.18
C ASP A 17 11.59 -13.96 12.97
N ILE A 18 10.28 -13.72 13.17
CA ILE A 18 9.36 -13.37 12.08
C ILE A 18 9.89 -12.14 11.33
N SER A 19 10.56 -11.23 12.03
CA SER A 19 11.22 -10.06 11.46
C SER A 19 12.35 -10.44 10.51
N ALA A 20 13.14 -11.47 10.84
CA ALA A 20 14.20 -11.98 9.98
C ALA A 20 13.65 -12.69 8.73
N GLN A 21 12.53 -13.42 8.86
CA GLN A 21 11.86 -14.04 7.71
C GLN A 21 11.30 -12.98 6.76
N VAL A 22 10.67 -11.93 7.31
CA VAL A 22 10.17 -10.80 6.52
C VAL A 22 11.32 -10.06 5.84
N LEU A 23 12.43 -9.81 6.54
CA LEU A 23 13.62 -9.21 5.97
C LEU A 23 14.18 -10.04 4.80
N ALA A 24 14.34 -11.35 4.98
CA ALA A 24 14.82 -12.22 3.91
C ALA A 24 13.91 -12.20 2.66
N LYS A 25 12.59 -12.10 2.87
CA LYS A 25 11.62 -11.95 1.77
C LYS A 25 11.72 -10.61 1.07
N ILE A 26 11.91 -9.52 1.82
CA ILE A 26 12.15 -8.18 1.27
C ILE A 26 13.44 -8.17 0.47
N ASP A 27 14.53 -8.73 1.00
CA ASP A 27 15.81 -8.82 0.29
C ASP A 27 15.69 -9.62 -1.00
N ALA A 28 14.87 -10.68 -1.02
CA ALA A 28 14.58 -11.45 -2.22
C ALA A 28 13.84 -10.59 -3.27
N PHE A 29 12.80 -9.85 -2.87
CA PHE A 29 12.05 -8.96 -3.76
C PHE A 29 12.87 -7.77 -4.27
N GLN A 30 13.80 -7.25 -3.45
CA GLN A 30 14.73 -6.21 -3.90
C GLN A 30 15.71 -6.76 -4.94
N LYS A 31 16.20 -8.00 -4.77
CA LYS A 31 17.11 -8.65 -5.73
C LYS A 31 16.44 -9.03 -7.04
N SER A 32 15.15 -9.39 -7.02
CA SER A 32 14.39 -9.69 -8.23
C SER A 32 13.83 -8.44 -8.93
N GLY A 33 13.99 -7.25 -8.35
CA GLY A 33 13.42 -6.00 -8.87
C GLY A 33 11.90 -5.88 -8.68
N GLU A 34 11.27 -6.80 -7.95
CA GLU A 34 9.83 -6.77 -7.64
C GLU A 34 9.46 -5.68 -6.62
N LEU A 35 10.42 -5.23 -5.82
CA LEU A 35 10.21 -4.22 -4.79
C LEU A 35 11.38 -3.24 -4.73
N THR A 36 11.10 -1.97 -5.01
CA THR A 36 12.03 -0.89 -4.73
C THR A 36 11.62 -0.17 -3.46
N LEU A 37 12.59 0.04 -2.57
CA LEU A 37 12.40 0.79 -1.34
C LEU A 37 12.93 2.22 -1.48
N PRO A 38 12.36 3.19 -0.75
CA PRO A 38 12.84 4.56 -0.78
C PRO A 38 14.29 4.69 -0.33
N LYS A 39 15.06 5.54 -1.02
CA LYS A 39 16.49 5.81 -0.70
C LYS A 39 16.69 6.32 0.74
N ASP A 40 15.70 6.99 1.31
CA ASP A 40 15.74 7.55 2.67
C ASP A 40 15.18 6.60 3.75
N TYR A 41 14.85 5.36 3.38
CA TYR A 41 14.23 4.36 4.26
C TYR A 41 15.13 3.15 4.50
N ASN A 42 15.35 2.82 5.77
CA ASN A 42 16.09 1.62 6.17
C ASN A 42 15.12 0.57 6.73
N ALA A 43 14.83 -0.46 5.92
CA ALA A 43 13.89 -1.52 6.26
C ALA A 43 14.36 -2.36 7.45
N GLU A 44 15.65 -2.67 7.54
CA GLU A 44 16.21 -3.46 8.63
C GLU A 44 15.99 -2.78 10.00
N ASN A 45 16.30 -1.49 10.09
CA ASN A 45 16.08 -0.69 11.31
C ASN A 45 14.59 -0.57 11.64
N ALA A 46 13.73 -0.44 10.63
CA ALA A 46 12.29 -0.38 10.83
C ALA A 46 11.73 -1.71 11.35
N LEU A 47 12.18 -2.85 10.81
CA LEU A 47 11.80 -4.20 11.26
C LEU A 47 12.29 -4.49 12.67
N LYS A 48 13.55 -4.15 13.01
CA LYS A 48 14.07 -4.26 14.38
C LYS A 48 13.24 -3.41 15.36
N SER A 49 12.90 -2.19 14.97
CA SER A 49 12.04 -1.31 15.78
C SER A 49 10.64 -1.88 15.95
N ALA A 50 10.07 -2.46 14.90
CA ALA A 50 8.77 -3.11 14.95
C ALA A 50 8.79 -4.32 15.86
N TYR A 51 9.83 -5.15 15.81
CA TYR A 51 9.99 -6.30 16.71
C TYR A 51 9.98 -5.89 18.18
N ILE A 52 10.72 -4.84 18.55
CA ILE A 52 10.74 -4.31 19.92
C ILE A 52 9.34 -3.90 20.37
N ILE A 53 8.59 -3.21 19.50
CA ILE A 53 7.23 -2.73 19.81
C ILE A 53 6.24 -3.91 19.92
N LEU A 54 6.32 -4.88 19.01
CA LEU A 54 5.42 -6.03 18.97
C LEU A 54 5.68 -7.03 20.10
N SER A 55 6.91 -7.09 20.61
CA SER A 55 7.33 -7.97 21.72
C SER A 55 7.22 -7.32 23.10
N ASP A 56 6.73 -6.08 23.22
CA ASP A 56 6.58 -5.39 24.51
C ASP A 56 5.85 -6.27 25.54
N PRO A 57 6.44 -6.60 26.70
CA PRO A 57 5.81 -7.45 27.70
C PRO A 57 4.43 -6.97 28.17
N LYS A 58 4.17 -5.65 28.16
CA LYS A 58 2.87 -5.08 28.57
C LYS A 58 1.77 -5.35 27.55
N ASN A 59 2.14 -5.43 26.27
CA ASN A 59 1.21 -5.70 25.20
C ASN A 59 1.86 -6.53 24.09
N ASN A 60 2.22 -7.77 24.43
CA ASN A 60 2.95 -8.64 23.51
C ASN A 60 2.02 -9.12 22.39
N ILE A 61 2.06 -8.41 21.26
CA ILE A 61 1.26 -8.71 20.06
C ILE A 61 1.77 -9.99 19.41
N LEU A 62 3.09 -10.25 19.42
CA LEU A 62 3.66 -11.49 18.86
C LEU A 62 3.13 -12.76 19.53
N ALA A 63 2.76 -12.67 20.81
CA ALA A 63 2.20 -13.79 21.57
C ALA A 63 0.67 -13.93 21.39
N LYS A 64 -0.03 -12.85 21.06
CA LYS A 64 -1.50 -12.80 20.98
C LYS A 64 -2.04 -12.98 19.56
N CYS A 65 -1.25 -12.65 18.54
CA CYS A 65 -1.71 -12.61 17.16
C CYS A 65 -1.04 -13.64 16.25
N ASP A 66 -1.73 -13.99 15.17
CA ASP A 66 -1.29 -14.94 14.15
C ASP A 66 -0.02 -14.47 13.45
N LYS A 67 0.92 -15.40 13.27
CA LYS A 67 2.22 -15.11 12.61
C LYS A 67 2.06 -14.57 11.19
N SER A 68 1.06 -15.04 10.45
CA SER A 68 0.76 -14.56 9.09
C SER A 68 0.36 -13.08 9.12
N SER A 69 -0.58 -12.70 9.99
CA SER A 69 -1.01 -11.30 10.13
C SER A 69 0.12 -10.38 10.59
N VAL A 70 1.02 -10.86 11.46
CA VAL A 70 2.23 -10.14 11.84
C VAL A 70 3.14 -9.92 10.63
N ALA A 71 3.39 -10.96 9.83
CA ALA A 71 4.23 -10.85 8.64
C ALA A 71 3.64 -9.90 7.59
N GLU A 72 2.32 -9.96 7.36
CA GLU A 72 1.60 -9.04 6.47
C GLU A 72 1.67 -7.59 6.95
N ALA A 73 1.50 -7.36 8.25
CA ALA A 73 1.59 -6.02 8.84
C ALA A 73 3.02 -5.45 8.71
N LEU A 74 4.06 -6.27 8.95
CA LEU A 74 5.46 -5.87 8.77
C LEU A 74 5.80 -5.60 7.30
N LEU A 75 5.32 -6.44 6.38
CA LEU A 75 5.51 -6.23 4.94
C LEU A 75 4.85 -4.91 4.50
N LYS A 76 3.60 -4.67 4.91
CA LYS A 76 2.89 -3.42 4.63
C LYS A 76 3.67 -2.20 5.12
N MET A 77 4.18 -2.23 6.35
CA MET A 77 5.02 -1.17 6.90
C MET A 77 6.24 -0.86 6.02
N VAL A 78 6.92 -1.91 5.53
CA VAL A 78 8.10 -1.77 4.67
C VAL A 78 7.75 -1.24 3.30
N VAL A 79 6.69 -1.75 2.65
CA VAL A 79 6.23 -1.28 1.34
C VAL A 79 5.88 0.21 1.37
N TYR A 80 5.18 0.67 2.42
CA TYR A 80 4.89 2.10 2.59
C TYR A 80 6.12 2.93 3.02
N GLY A 81 7.25 2.29 3.34
CA GLY A 81 8.47 2.96 3.78
C GLY A 81 8.27 3.79 5.05
N VAL A 82 7.48 3.27 6.00
CA VAL A 82 7.13 3.95 7.26
C VAL A 82 7.76 3.26 8.47
N SER A 83 8.00 4.02 9.52
CA SER A 83 8.67 3.52 10.73
C SER A 83 7.82 3.70 12.00
N PRO A 84 7.65 2.65 12.81
CA PRO A 84 6.82 2.71 14.00
C PRO A 84 7.50 3.51 15.14
N ILE A 85 8.84 3.53 15.21
CA ILE A 85 9.57 4.35 16.20
C ILE A 85 9.39 5.86 15.96
N LYS A 86 9.23 6.25 14.69
CA LYS A 86 8.88 7.63 14.28
C LYS A 86 7.38 7.91 14.41
N LYS A 87 6.60 6.96 14.97
CA LYS A 87 5.13 7.01 15.06
C LYS A 87 4.45 7.21 13.71
N GLN A 88 5.06 6.75 12.62
CA GLN A 88 4.49 6.84 11.26
C GLN A 88 3.47 5.74 10.99
N CYS A 89 3.50 4.66 11.77
CA CYS A 89 2.50 3.61 11.75
C CYS A 89 2.32 3.03 13.16
N TYR A 90 1.21 2.31 13.33
CA TYR A 90 0.88 1.58 14.55
C TYR A 90 0.42 0.18 14.20
N PHE A 91 0.74 -0.78 15.06
CA PHE A 91 0.23 -2.14 14.97
C PHE A 91 -1.00 -2.27 15.87
N ILE A 92 -2.16 -2.50 15.25
CA ILE A 92 -3.44 -2.54 15.94
C ILE A 92 -3.97 -3.98 15.90
N PRO A 93 -4.12 -4.65 17.05
CA PRO A 93 -4.72 -5.97 17.10
C PRO A 93 -6.25 -5.90 16.97
N TYR A 94 -6.80 -6.80 16.17
CA TYR A 94 -8.22 -7.08 15.98
C TYR A 94 -8.46 -8.56 16.27
N GLY A 95 -8.73 -8.89 17.54
CA GLY A 95 -8.78 -10.28 17.99
C GLY A 95 -7.40 -10.94 17.86
N GLU A 96 -7.32 -12.03 17.11
CA GLU A 96 -6.09 -12.79 16.85
C GLU A 96 -5.30 -12.26 15.65
N LYS A 97 -5.80 -11.24 14.95
CA LYS A 97 -5.08 -10.62 13.81
C LYS A 97 -4.47 -9.29 14.21
N VAL A 98 -3.36 -8.90 13.58
CA VAL A 98 -2.79 -7.55 13.69
C VAL A 98 -2.75 -6.87 12.34
N GLU A 99 -3.04 -5.57 12.31
CA GLU A 99 -2.89 -4.74 11.12
C GLU A 99 -1.89 -3.60 11.34
N CYS A 100 -1.14 -3.27 10.29
CA CYS A 100 -0.36 -2.03 10.24
C CYS A 100 -1.27 -0.89 9.76
N SER A 101 -1.55 0.05 10.66
CA SER A 101 -2.30 1.27 10.39
C SER A 101 -1.34 2.44 10.24
N ILE A 102 -1.42 3.15 9.11
CA ILE A 102 -0.58 4.32 8.84
C ILE A 102 -1.12 5.50 9.64
N SER A 103 -0.24 6.19 10.37
CA SER A 103 -0.60 7.36 11.14
C SER A 103 -0.65 8.61 10.26
N TYR A 104 -1.15 9.72 10.79
CA TYR A 104 -1.09 10.99 10.07
C TYR A 104 0.36 11.44 9.80
N ALA A 105 1.30 11.13 10.69
CA ALA A 105 2.72 11.40 10.46
C ALA A 105 3.30 10.50 9.36
N GLY A 106 2.80 9.27 9.25
CA GLY A 106 3.11 8.38 8.13
C GLY A 106 2.58 8.91 6.81
N ASN A 107 1.33 9.38 6.77
CA ASN A 107 0.76 10.00 5.57
C ASN A 107 1.54 11.25 5.14
N ILE A 108 1.99 12.09 6.08
CA ILE A 108 2.88 13.21 5.74
C ILE A 108 4.18 12.68 5.14
N ALA A 109 4.81 11.65 5.72
CA ALA A 109 6.07 11.10 5.20
C ALA A 109 5.91 10.51 3.78
N ILE A 110 4.83 9.77 3.54
CA ILE A 110 4.50 9.20 2.24
C ILE A 110 4.20 10.32 1.23
N ALA A 111 3.41 11.34 1.61
CA ALA A 111 3.12 12.48 0.75
C ALA A 111 4.37 13.31 0.41
N LYS A 112 5.32 13.44 1.34
CA LYS A 112 6.61 14.09 1.05
C LYS A 112 7.44 13.32 0.04
N ARG A 113 7.39 11.99 0.13
CA ARG A 113 8.19 11.11 -0.70
C ARG A 113 7.64 10.96 -2.12
N TYR A 114 6.33 10.76 -2.26
CA TYR A 114 5.69 10.45 -3.54
C TYR A 114 4.77 11.59 -4.02
N GLY A 115 4.03 12.20 -3.10
CA GLY A 115 3.06 13.28 -3.40
C GLY A 115 3.65 14.68 -3.58
N LYS A 116 4.98 14.80 -3.73
CA LYS A 116 5.70 16.08 -3.89
C LYS A 116 5.39 17.12 -2.81
N LEU A 117 4.99 16.68 -1.61
CA LEU A 117 4.68 17.56 -0.50
C LEU A 117 5.99 18.16 0.05
N LYS A 118 6.07 19.49 0.15
CA LYS A 118 7.19 20.18 0.77
C LYS A 118 6.92 20.44 2.25
N ASN A 119 5.81 21.12 2.54
CA ASN A 119 5.38 21.40 3.91
C ASN A 119 3.85 21.29 4.06
N ILE A 120 3.41 21.07 5.29
CA ILE A 120 1.99 21.10 5.65
C ILE A 120 1.84 21.58 7.08
N LYS A 121 0.89 22.50 7.31
CA LYS A 121 0.55 23.00 8.64
C LYS A 121 -0.95 23.18 8.76
N ALA A 122 -1.51 22.76 9.88
CA ALA A 122 -2.92 22.90 10.19
C ALA A 122 -3.17 23.79 11.40
N ASN A 123 -4.32 24.45 11.41
CA ASN A 123 -4.84 25.22 12.53
C ASN A 123 -6.32 24.91 12.73
N ALA A 124 -6.75 24.89 13.99
CA ALA A 124 -8.15 24.82 14.36
C ALA A 124 -8.77 26.21 14.28
N ILE A 125 -10.07 26.25 14.01
CA ILE A 125 -10.89 27.46 13.98
C ILE A 125 -11.86 27.35 15.14
N PHE A 126 -11.78 28.28 16.09
CA PHE A 126 -12.61 28.31 17.28
C PHE A 126 -13.82 29.22 17.10
N LYS A 127 -14.83 29.03 17.95
CA LYS A 127 -15.99 29.90 17.99
C LYS A 127 -15.57 31.33 18.33
N GLY A 128 -15.90 32.28 17.46
CA GLY A 128 -15.52 33.69 17.61
C GLY A 128 -14.29 34.09 16.80
N ASP A 129 -13.56 33.14 16.23
CA ASP A 129 -12.47 33.44 15.29
C ASP A 129 -13.04 34.05 13.99
N VAL A 130 -12.27 34.95 13.39
CA VAL A 130 -12.55 35.46 12.04
C VAL A 130 -11.78 34.58 11.06
N PHE A 131 -12.50 33.82 10.23
CA PHE A 131 -11.92 32.95 9.23
C PHE A 131 -12.57 33.15 7.86
N GLU A 132 -11.74 33.50 6.87
CA GLU A 132 -12.14 33.71 5.48
C GLU A 132 -11.17 32.97 4.56
N PHE A 133 -11.73 32.26 3.58
CA PHE A 133 -10.97 31.58 2.54
C PHE A 133 -11.70 31.74 1.20
N GLU A 134 -10.93 31.70 0.12
CA GLU A 134 -11.43 31.73 -1.25
C GLU A 134 -11.19 30.39 -1.95
N VAL A 135 -11.98 30.13 -2.98
CA VAL A 135 -11.77 29.04 -3.94
C VAL A 135 -11.46 29.71 -5.27
N ASP A 136 -10.29 29.42 -5.82
CA ASP A 136 -9.90 29.88 -7.14
C ASP A 136 -10.81 29.24 -8.19
N SER A 137 -11.47 30.07 -9.01
CA SER A 137 -12.46 29.61 -9.99
C SER A 137 -11.86 28.84 -11.17
N VAL A 138 -10.56 28.98 -11.42
CA VAL A 138 -9.86 28.34 -12.54
C VAL A 138 -9.27 27.00 -12.11
N THR A 139 -8.61 26.97 -10.95
CA THR A 139 -7.87 25.80 -10.47
C THR A 139 -8.63 24.97 -9.45
N GLY A 140 -9.68 25.52 -8.83
CA GLY A 140 -10.41 24.89 -7.73
C GLY A 140 -9.63 24.86 -6.40
N ARG A 141 -8.41 25.40 -6.37
CA ARG A 141 -7.57 25.44 -5.17
C ARG A 141 -8.10 26.46 -4.19
N ARG A 142 -7.86 26.21 -2.91
CA ARG A 142 -8.28 27.12 -1.84
C ARG A 142 -7.11 27.93 -1.33
N LYS A 143 -7.43 29.12 -0.83
CA LYS A 143 -6.46 30.00 -0.18
C LYS A 143 -7.08 30.65 1.05
N VAL A 144 -6.37 30.65 2.16
CA VAL A 144 -6.79 31.39 3.35
C VAL A 144 -6.53 32.88 3.11
N ILE A 145 -7.58 33.68 3.23
CA ILE A 145 -7.52 35.14 3.12
C ILE A 145 -7.25 35.77 4.48
N LYS A 146 -7.92 35.26 5.52
CA LYS A 146 -7.80 35.78 6.87
C LYS A 146 -8.07 34.69 7.90
N HIS A 147 -7.20 34.63 8.90
CA HIS A 147 -7.48 33.89 10.13
C HIS A 147 -6.97 34.71 11.31
N THR A 148 -7.85 35.15 12.20
CA THR A 148 -7.50 35.90 13.41
C THR A 148 -8.00 35.14 14.62
N GLN A 149 -7.06 34.80 15.51
CA GLN A 149 -7.31 34.08 16.76
C GLN A 149 -6.92 34.95 17.94
N THR A 150 -7.63 34.78 19.05
CA THR A 150 -7.24 35.35 20.34
C THR A 150 -6.59 34.28 21.22
N LEU A 151 -5.72 34.67 22.15
CA LEU A 151 -5.10 33.71 23.07
C LEU A 151 -6.16 32.94 23.88
N ASP A 152 -7.25 33.62 24.26
CA ASP A 152 -8.35 33.04 25.03
C ASP A 152 -9.16 31.98 24.27
N SER A 153 -9.19 32.06 22.93
CA SER A 153 -9.87 31.06 22.09
C SER A 153 -9.10 29.74 21.98
N ILE A 154 -7.76 29.81 22.12
CA ILE A 154 -6.87 28.67 21.89
C ILE A 154 -7.04 27.64 23.01
N GLY A 155 -7.26 26.38 22.63
CA GLY A 155 -7.44 25.29 23.59
C GLY A 155 -8.84 25.24 24.20
N THR A 156 -9.76 26.11 23.76
CA THR A 156 -11.19 25.89 24.01
C THR A 156 -11.64 24.64 23.27
N ASN A 157 -12.61 23.91 23.83
CA ASN A 157 -13.23 22.78 23.13
C ASN A 157 -14.32 23.23 22.14
N ASP A 158 -14.48 24.55 21.93
CA ASP A 158 -15.50 25.17 21.09
C ASP A 158 -15.02 25.35 19.65
N ILE A 159 -14.65 24.25 19.01
CA ILE A 159 -14.11 24.24 17.64
C ILE A 159 -15.25 24.25 16.62
N VAL A 160 -15.16 25.14 15.63
CA VAL A 160 -16.11 25.23 14.51
C VAL A 160 -15.58 24.62 13.22
N GLY A 161 -14.26 24.46 13.10
CA GLY A 161 -13.62 23.81 11.97
C GLY A 161 -12.10 23.71 12.12
N ALA A 162 -11.44 23.25 11.08
CA ALA A 162 -9.99 23.29 10.95
C ALA A 162 -9.60 23.36 9.48
N TYR A 163 -8.39 23.84 9.22
CA TYR A 163 -7.81 23.85 7.88
C TYR A 163 -6.35 23.38 7.91
N ALA A 164 -5.86 22.88 6.78
CA ALA A 164 -4.46 22.55 6.55
C ALA A 164 -3.98 23.24 5.27
N VAL A 165 -2.95 24.07 5.40
CA VAL A 165 -2.23 24.67 4.27
C VAL A 165 -1.06 23.75 3.93
N TYR A 166 -0.90 23.42 2.66
CA TYR A 166 0.23 22.65 2.18
C TYR A 166 0.88 23.30 0.96
N GLU A 167 2.20 23.17 0.88
CA GLU A 167 3.03 23.63 -0.25
C GLU A 167 3.64 22.40 -0.92
N LEU A 168 3.58 22.35 -2.25
CA LEU A 168 4.27 21.36 -3.07
C LEU A 168 5.69 21.84 -3.43
N ILE A 169 6.53 20.93 -3.92
CA ILE A 169 7.92 21.24 -4.29
C ILE A 169 8.00 22.30 -5.40
N ASP A 170 7.00 22.37 -6.30
CA ASP A 170 6.92 23.36 -7.37
C ASP A 170 6.43 24.75 -6.90
N GLY A 171 6.16 24.92 -5.61
CA GLY A 171 5.65 26.16 -5.02
C GLY A 171 4.14 26.31 -5.04
N THR A 172 3.40 25.33 -5.58
CA THR A 172 1.94 25.31 -5.53
C THR A 172 1.47 25.25 -4.06
N ILE A 173 0.55 26.14 -3.70
CA ILE A 173 -0.07 26.19 -2.38
C ILE A 173 -1.56 25.89 -2.53
N ASP A 174 -2.08 25.08 -1.61
CA ASP A 174 -3.51 24.78 -1.54
C ASP A 174 -3.91 24.53 -0.07
N VAL A 175 -5.22 24.55 0.18
CA VAL A 175 -5.78 24.49 1.52
C VAL A 175 -6.93 23.50 1.58
N GLU A 176 -6.79 22.48 2.43
CA GLU A 176 -7.93 21.65 2.81
C GLU A 176 -8.65 22.30 3.99
N VAL A 177 -9.98 22.46 3.91
CA VAL A 177 -10.80 23.05 4.98
C VAL A 177 -11.95 22.11 5.30
N MET A 178 -12.16 21.84 6.58
CA MET A 178 -13.29 21.04 7.07
C MET A 178 -14.01 21.78 8.21
N ASN A 179 -15.33 21.76 8.17
CA ASN A 179 -16.13 22.18 9.32
C ASN A 179 -16.17 21.09 10.39
N ILE A 180 -16.57 21.46 11.61
CA ILE A 180 -16.61 20.52 12.75
C ILE A 180 -17.54 19.33 12.52
N ASN A 181 -18.60 19.49 11.73
CA ASN A 181 -19.53 18.40 11.43
C ASN A 181 -18.84 17.31 10.58
N GLN A 182 -18.12 17.71 9.54
CA GLN A 182 -17.32 16.79 8.72
C GLN A 182 -16.22 16.10 9.54
N ILE A 183 -15.57 16.85 10.42
CA ILE A 183 -14.52 16.32 11.30
C ILE A 183 -15.10 15.26 12.26
N LYS A 184 -16.22 15.56 12.94
CA LYS A 184 -16.88 14.62 13.84
C LYS A 184 -17.39 13.36 13.11
N MET A 185 -17.88 13.50 11.88
CA MET A 185 -18.23 12.35 11.04
C MET A 185 -17.03 11.45 10.75
N ALA A 186 -15.87 12.05 10.44
CA ALA A 186 -14.63 11.30 10.24
C ALA A 186 -14.18 10.58 11.53
N TRP A 187 -14.28 11.23 12.69
CA TRP A 187 -13.99 10.59 13.99
C TRP A 187 -14.93 9.42 14.29
N GLY A 188 -16.19 9.53 13.85
CA GLY A 188 -17.20 8.48 13.95
C GLY A 188 -16.83 7.17 13.24
N GLN A 189 -15.95 7.22 12.24
CA GLN A 189 -15.46 6.03 11.52
C GLN A 189 -14.36 5.28 12.28
N GLY A 190 -13.73 5.91 13.29
CA GLY A 190 -12.71 5.26 14.11
C GLY A 190 -13.31 4.31 15.15
N GLY A 191 -12.50 3.38 15.66
CA GLY A 191 -12.97 2.37 16.64
C GLY A 191 -13.57 2.95 17.93
N SER A 192 -13.19 4.17 18.31
CA SER A 192 -13.78 4.88 19.47
C SER A 192 -14.97 5.77 19.13
N ARG A 193 -15.36 5.86 17.85
CA ARG A 193 -16.44 6.73 17.33
C ARG A 193 -16.38 8.17 17.85
N GLY A 194 -15.17 8.72 17.94
CA GLY A 194 -14.93 10.08 18.47
C GLY A 194 -15.05 10.23 19.99
N ALA A 195 -15.25 9.14 20.75
CA ALA A 195 -15.46 9.19 22.20
C ALA A 195 -14.18 8.98 23.03
N SER A 196 -13.02 8.77 22.41
CA SER A 196 -11.75 8.59 23.12
C SER A 196 -11.36 9.85 23.92
N PRO A 197 -10.56 9.72 24.99
CA PRO A 197 -10.02 10.87 25.73
C PRO A 197 -9.31 11.90 24.85
N ALA A 198 -8.59 11.47 23.80
CA ALA A 198 -7.90 12.38 22.88
C ALA A 198 -8.87 13.32 22.14
N HIS A 199 -9.95 12.77 21.59
CA HIS A 199 -11.01 13.54 20.92
C HIS A 199 -11.77 14.48 21.86
N LYS A 200 -11.88 14.14 23.16
CA LYS A 200 -12.59 14.95 24.16
C LYS A 200 -11.72 16.05 24.78
N ASN A 201 -10.46 15.74 25.06
CA ASN A 201 -9.56 16.62 25.81
C ASN A 201 -8.66 17.46 24.89
N PHE A 202 -8.46 17.02 23.65
CA PHE A 202 -7.57 17.66 22.66
C PHE A 202 -8.26 17.71 21.29
N ALA A 203 -9.52 18.16 21.30
CA ALA A 203 -10.38 18.16 20.11
C ALA A 203 -9.77 18.97 18.96
N ASP A 204 -9.06 20.05 19.27
CA ASP A 204 -8.39 20.96 18.34
C ASP A 204 -7.25 20.25 17.60
N GLN A 205 -6.42 19.52 18.34
CA GLN A 205 -5.32 18.74 17.78
C GLN A 205 -5.85 17.59 16.93
N MET A 206 -6.94 16.95 17.36
CA MET A 206 -7.57 15.88 16.59
C MET A 206 -8.23 16.41 15.31
N ALA A 207 -8.80 17.62 15.34
CA ALA A 207 -9.35 18.29 14.16
C ALA A 207 -8.22 18.56 13.15
N CYS A 208 -7.12 19.19 13.59
CA CYS A 208 -5.95 19.44 12.76
C CYS A 208 -5.39 18.16 12.13
N LYS A 209 -5.24 17.07 12.89
CA LYS A 209 -4.79 15.76 12.36
C LYS A 209 -5.73 15.22 11.27
N THR A 210 -7.04 15.42 11.44
CA THR A 210 -8.05 14.95 10.50
C THR A 210 -7.93 15.67 9.16
N VAL A 211 -7.78 16.99 9.20
CA VAL A 211 -7.65 17.79 7.97
C VAL A 211 -6.32 17.52 7.27
N ILE A 212 -5.22 17.37 8.02
CA ILE A 212 -3.91 16.96 7.47
C ILE A 212 -4.03 15.63 6.73
N ASN A 213 -4.66 14.63 7.35
CA ASN A 213 -4.85 13.32 6.74
C ASN A 213 -5.63 13.41 5.43
N ARG A 214 -6.67 14.24 5.40
CA ARG A 214 -7.48 14.44 4.19
C ARG A 214 -6.67 15.12 3.08
N ALA A 215 -5.88 16.13 3.41
CA ALA A 215 -4.99 16.80 2.46
C ALA A 215 -3.95 15.82 1.87
N CYS A 216 -3.30 15.01 2.73
CA CYS A 216 -2.32 14.03 2.26
C CYS A 216 -2.94 12.92 1.41
N LYS A 217 -4.20 12.54 1.64
CA LYS A 217 -4.84 11.43 0.93
C LYS A 217 -4.78 11.61 -0.58
N LEU A 218 -5.18 12.79 -1.08
CA LEU A 218 -5.17 13.05 -2.52
C LEU A 218 -3.76 12.97 -3.08
N LEU A 219 -2.80 13.65 -2.44
CA LEU A 219 -1.39 13.68 -2.83
C LEU A 219 -0.77 12.29 -2.95
N ILE A 220 -1.10 11.38 -2.03
CA ILE A 220 -0.61 10.00 -2.03
C ILE A 220 -1.32 9.18 -3.11
N SER A 221 -2.64 9.32 -3.25
CA SER A 221 -3.40 8.52 -4.21
C SER A 221 -3.17 8.93 -5.67
N SER A 222 -2.77 10.19 -5.90
CA SER A 222 -2.49 10.73 -7.23
C SER A 222 -1.00 10.79 -7.55
N SER A 223 -0.12 10.37 -6.65
CA SER A 223 1.31 10.32 -6.94
C SER A 223 1.62 9.19 -7.91
N ASP A 224 2.64 9.42 -8.73
CA ASP A 224 3.23 8.36 -9.54
C ASP A 224 4.19 7.50 -8.69
N ASP A 225 4.35 6.24 -9.13
CA ASP A 225 5.34 5.32 -8.56
C ASP A 225 6.71 5.48 -9.26
N SER A 226 6.90 6.51 -10.09
CA SER A 226 8.12 6.69 -10.89
C SER A 226 9.37 6.83 -10.02
N VAL A 227 9.23 7.36 -8.80
CA VAL A 227 10.31 7.47 -7.81
C VAL A 227 10.75 6.10 -7.28
N LEU A 228 9.91 5.06 -7.41
CA LEU A 228 10.25 3.67 -7.10
C LEU A 228 11.02 2.99 -8.23
N TYR A 229 11.05 3.56 -9.43
CA TYR A 229 11.83 3.06 -10.56
C TYR A 229 12.97 4.04 -10.83
N ASP A 230 14.08 3.91 -10.11
CA ASP A 230 15.22 4.82 -10.26
C ASP A 230 15.74 4.80 -11.72
N PRO A 231 15.70 5.90 -12.49
CA PRO A 231 16.10 5.92 -13.90
C PRO A 231 17.63 5.95 -14.10
N LEU A 232 18.41 5.72 -13.04
CA LEU A 232 19.88 5.61 -13.12
C LEU A 232 20.36 4.16 -13.34
N GLU A 233 19.44 3.22 -13.58
CA GLU A 233 19.74 1.89 -14.13
C GLU A 233 19.05 1.62 -15.46
N ASP A 234 19.02 2.61 -16.37
CA ASP A 234 18.88 2.33 -17.80
C ASP A 234 20.20 1.76 -18.36
N GLU A 235 20.54 0.53 -17.97
CA GLU A 235 21.39 -0.39 -18.74
C GLU A 235 21.39 -1.79 -18.11
N LYS A 236 20.25 -2.49 -18.23
CA LYS A 236 20.20 -3.95 -18.35
C LYS A 236 18.82 -4.33 -18.90
N VAL A 237 18.74 -4.39 -20.23
CA VAL A 237 17.78 -5.32 -20.85
C VAL A 237 18.27 -6.71 -20.46
N ILE A 238 17.69 -7.26 -19.38
CA ILE A 238 17.87 -8.66 -19.05
C ILE A 238 17.09 -9.42 -20.11
N ASP A 239 17.80 -10.10 -21.01
CA ASP A 239 17.19 -11.02 -21.95
C ASP A 239 16.72 -12.26 -21.17
N VAL A 240 15.47 -12.19 -20.71
CA VAL A 240 14.77 -13.22 -19.93
C VAL A 240 14.71 -14.56 -20.68
N THR A 241 14.93 -14.57 -22.00
CA THR A 241 14.90 -15.79 -22.80
C THR A 241 16.13 -16.67 -22.57
N ALA A 242 17.32 -16.11 -22.32
CA ALA A 242 18.53 -16.90 -22.11
C ALA A 242 18.56 -17.63 -20.76
N GLU A 243 18.03 -17.01 -19.69
CA GLU A 243 18.00 -17.62 -18.35
C GLU A 243 16.89 -18.67 -18.20
N ASN A 244 15.74 -18.46 -18.85
CA ASN A 244 14.65 -19.45 -18.86
C ASN A 244 15.03 -20.71 -19.64
N VAL A 245 15.73 -20.56 -20.79
CA VAL A 245 16.24 -21.70 -21.56
C VAL A 245 17.28 -22.49 -20.77
N ALA A 246 18.18 -21.84 -20.03
CA ALA A 246 19.17 -22.52 -19.20
C ALA A 246 18.54 -23.29 -18.01
N HIS A 247 17.41 -22.80 -17.49
CA HIS A 247 16.65 -23.46 -16.43
C HIS A 247 15.89 -24.69 -16.96
N GLU A 248 15.22 -24.58 -18.12
CA GLU A 248 14.50 -25.69 -18.76
C GLU A 248 15.44 -26.83 -19.17
N VAL A 249 16.61 -26.51 -19.73
CA VAL A 249 17.64 -27.50 -20.07
C VAL A 249 18.13 -28.23 -18.82
N LYS A 250 18.24 -27.57 -17.67
CA LYS A 250 18.63 -28.22 -16.40
C LYS A 250 17.54 -29.12 -15.83
N THR A 251 16.26 -28.79 -16.01
CA THR A 251 15.13 -29.53 -15.42
C THR A 251 14.70 -30.74 -16.23
N GLU A 252 14.93 -30.75 -17.55
CA GLU A 252 14.48 -31.84 -18.44
C GLU A 252 15.61 -32.76 -18.94
N ALA A 253 16.89 -32.41 -18.77
CA ALA A 253 18.00 -33.16 -19.35
C ALA A 253 18.33 -34.54 -18.73
N ASN A 254 17.55 -35.07 -17.77
CA ASN A 254 17.83 -36.39 -17.15
C ASN A 254 16.57 -37.15 -16.68
N LYS A 255 15.44 -37.07 -17.38
CA LYS A 255 14.19 -37.72 -16.93
C LYS A 255 13.83 -39.05 -17.62
N GLU A 256 14.57 -39.51 -18.61
CA GLU A 256 14.31 -40.83 -19.22
C GLU A 256 15.44 -41.82 -18.90
N PRO A 257 15.14 -42.96 -18.24
CA PRO A 257 16.10 -44.05 -18.13
C PRO A 257 16.25 -44.73 -19.51
N LEU A 258 17.49 -44.81 -20.00
CA LEU A 258 17.86 -45.56 -21.19
C LEU A 258 17.52 -47.05 -21.00
N ASN A 259 16.50 -47.54 -21.69
CA ASN A 259 16.18 -48.96 -21.75
C ASN A 259 16.89 -49.59 -22.96
N PHE A 260 17.80 -50.53 -22.70
CA PHE A 260 18.57 -51.26 -23.72
C PHE A 260 18.13 -52.73 -23.81
N GLU A 261 16.87 -52.94 -24.17
CA GLU A 261 16.33 -54.20 -24.72
C GLU A 261 15.24 -53.75 -25.71
N SER A 262 15.33 -53.88 -27.03
CA SER A 262 16.01 -54.83 -27.91
C SER A 262 16.29 -54.10 -29.22
N ALA A 263 17.53 -54.14 -29.71
CA ALA A 263 17.82 -53.75 -31.08
C ALA A 263 17.55 -54.95 -31.99
N GLU A 264 16.45 -54.92 -32.74
CA GLU A 264 16.33 -55.70 -33.97
C GLU A 264 15.74 -54.82 -35.07
N ASP A 265 16.45 -54.86 -36.20
CA ASP A 265 16.32 -54.07 -37.41
C ASP A 265 14.99 -54.22 -38.16
N THR A 266 14.83 -53.33 -39.14
CA THR A 266 14.00 -53.41 -40.37
C THR A 266 12.58 -52.84 -40.27
N ASN A 267 12.00 -52.17 -41.27
CA ASN A 267 12.41 -51.54 -42.52
C ASN A 267 11.16 -50.74 -43.00
N TYR A 268 11.35 -49.73 -43.86
CA TYR A 268 10.37 -48.76 -44.43
C TYR A 268 9.09 -49.42 -45.02
N GLU A 269 7.95 -48.79 -45.36
CA GLU A 269 7.63 -47.50 -45.98
C GLU A 269 6.08 -47.29 -46.01
N GLU A 270 5.64 -46.11 -46.46
CA GLU A 270 4.28 -45.50 -46.44
C GLU A 270 3.12 -46.26 -47.14
N VAL A 271 1.86 -45.83 -46.87
CA VAL A 271 0.91 -45.18 -47.84
C VAL A 271 -0.54 -45.10 -47.30
N GLN A 272 -1.23 -44.07 -47.79
CA GLN A 272 -2.53 -43.45 -47.52
C GLN A 272 -3.83 -44.29 -47.59
N THR A 273 -4.91 -43.71 -47.06
CA THR A 273 -6.18 -43.26 -47.73
C THR A 273 -7.50 -43.75 -47.10
N SER A 274 -8.52 -42.88 -47.27
CA SER A 274 -9.97 -43.16 -47.44
C SER A 274 -10.80 -43.19 -46.14
N SER A 275 -12.05 -42.74 -46.08
CA SER A 275 -12.97 -41.95 -46.93
C SER A 275 -14.33 -42.01 -46.21
N SER A 276 -15.13 -40.95 -46.22
CA SER A 276 -16.55 -40.99 -46.67
C SER A 276 -17.36 -39.81 -46.12
N SER A 277 -17.99 -39.15 -47.07
CA SER A 277 -18.96 -38.06 -47.06
C SER A 277 -20.39 -38.49 -46.70
N THR A 278 -21.20 -37.53 -46.25
CA THR A 278 -22.54 -37.15 -46.78
C THR A 278 -22.99 -35.87 -46.05
N THR A 279 -23.05 -34.66 -46.66
CA THR A 279 -24.19 -34.03 -47.43
C THR A 279 -25.53 -34.11 -46.69
N ASP A 280 -26.26 -33.00 -46.45
CA ASP A 280 -26.94 -32.18 -47.47
C ASP A 280 -27.15 -30.68 -47.13
N GLU A 281 -27.29 -29.93 -48.23
CA GLU A 281 -27.51 -28.49 -48.49
C GLU A 281 -28.87 -27.92 -48.02
N ALA A 282 -28.95 -26.70 -47.45
CA ALA A 282 -29.29 -25.37 -48.06
C ALA A 282 -30.83 -25.11 -48.23
N PRO A 283 -31.37 -23.84 -48.30
CA PRO A 283 -30.75 -22.66 -48.90
C PRO A 283 -30.88 -21.31 -48.15
N VAL A 284 -30.19 -20.35 -48.77
CA VAL A 284 -29.99 -18.93 -48.50
C VAL A 284 -31.21 -18.08 -48.86
N ALA A 285 -31.48 -16.99 -48.13
CA ALA A 285 -31.98 -15.74 -48.71
C ALA A 285 -31.69 -14.52 -47.80
N THR A 286 -30.93 -13.58 -48.36
CA THR A 286 -30.58 -12.23 -47.93
C THR A 286 -31.74 -11.23 -48.01
N ALA A 287 -31.78 -10.23 -47.13
CA ALA A 287 -32.16 -8.85 -47.48
C ALA A 287 -31.73 -7.85 -46.37
N GLU A 288 -30.96 -6.85 -46.78
CA GLU A 288 -30.58 -5.65 -46.02
C GLU A 288 -31.79 -4.74 -45.75
N ILE A 289 -31.84 -4.05 -44.61
CA ILE A 289 -32.47 -2.73 -44.49
C ILE A 289 -31.66 -1.88 -43.50
N ASN A 290 -31.35 -0.66 -43.93
CA ASN A 290 -30.50 0.33 -43.27
C ASN A 290 -31.32 1.54 -42.80
N PHE A 291 -30.78 2.26 -41.82
CA PHE A 291 -31.08 3.63 -41.33
C PHE A 291 -32.46 3.98 -40.73
N GLU A 292 -32.47 4.46 -39.48
CA GLU A 292 -32.66 5.90 -39.20
C GLU A 292 -32.33 6.24 -37.73
N GLU A 293 -31.66 7.37 -37.56
CA GLU A 293 -31.18 7.98 -36.31
C GLU A 293 -32.14 9.11 -35.89
N GLN A 294 -31.92 9.67 -34.68
CA GLN A 294 -32.44 10.92 -34.08
C GLN A 294 -33.39 10.70 -32.86
N PRO A 295 -33.51 11.68 -31.94
CA PRO A 295 -32.54 12.05 -30.91
C PRO A 295 -33.18 12.06 -29.50
N THR A 296 -32.41 12.13 -28.42
CA THR A 296 -32.98 12.42 -27.08
C THR A 296 -32.46 13.74 -26.52
N GLU A 297 -33.42 14.62 -26.23
CA GLU A 297 -33.33 16.01 -25.80
C GLU A 297 -32.57 16.24 -24.48
N ALA A 298 -32.09 17.46 -24.35
CA ALA A 298 -31.57 18.04 -23.12
C ALA A 298 -32.68 18.76 -22.33
N GLY A 299 -32.60 18.71 -20.99
CA GLY A 299 -33.04 19.80 -20.11
C GLY A 299 -34.08 19.43 -19.04
N PHE A 300 -33.64 19.25 -17.79
CA PHE A 300 -33.78 20.23 -16.69
C PHE A 300 -32.92 19.81 -15.49
#